data_AF-A0A9P6WNC4-F1
#
_entry.id   AF-A0A9P6WNC4-F1
#
_cell.length_a   1.000
_cell.length_b   1.000
_cell.length_c   1.000
_cell.angle_alpha   90.00
_cell.angle_beta   90.00
_cell.angle_gamma   90.00
#
_symmetry.space_group_name_H-M   'P 1'
#
loop_
_entity.id
_entity.type
_entity.pdbx_description
1 polymer ?
#
loop_
_entity_poly.entity_id
_entity_poly.type
_entity_poly.pdbx_seq_one_letter_code
_entity_poly.pdbx_strand_id
1 'polypeptide(L)'
;MPTHIIFRSSGTAMTILLGYLLWNKRYNKEKIFGSALIAIGTILFTLDAKGEMVYEENENDNYQDNLTGISLLLLATIINSMTSLYKEQIYQGKKNDTKKIEWREVLYYNYFYGIIMYIPLLGKVNNELQRLKTLDGIIIFTFLMNWITQLTCILGVNILTFKISALSLTIVLLVRRFLSLIISIYIFNNSIHFNGFLGIIAVFTGAIVYSFGSLTNKFEKTNKLKD
;
A
#
# COMPACT_ATOMS: atom_id res chain seq x y z
N MET A 1 -1.59 15.03 -4.13
CA MET A 1 -1.24 13.96 -3.15
C MET A 1 -2.46 13.25 -2.52
N PRO A 2 -3.51 13.95 -2.05
CA PRO A 2 -4.66 13.34 -1.37
C PRO A 2 -5.44 12.34 -2.23
N THR A 3 -5.71 12.67 -3.49
CA THR A 3 -6.45 11.81 -4.44
C THR A 3 -5.78 10.44 -4.64
N HIS A 4 -4.46 10.40 -4.78
CA HIS A 4 -3.68 9.16 -4.86
C HIS A 4 -3.77 8.32 -3.57
N ILE A 5 -3.95 8.94 -2.40
CA ILE A 5 -4.13 8.23 -1.11
C ILE A 5 -5.49 7.54 -1.05
N ILE A 6 -6.56 8.21 -1.49
CA ILE A 6 -7.91 7.62 -1.59
C ILE A 6 -7.90 6.41 -2.52
N PHE A 7 -7.36 6.56 -3.73
CA PHE A 7 -7.27 5.46 -4.68
C PHE A 7 -6.38 4.31 -4.17
N ARG A 8 -5.33 4.60 -3.41
CA ARG A 8 -4.54 3.52 -2.81
C ARG A 8 -5.29 2.77 -1.69
N SER A 9 -6.16 3.46 -0.95
CA SER A 9 -6.99 2.84 0.09
C SER A 9 -8.08 1.92 -0.49
N SER A 10 -8.57 2.21 -1.71
CA SER A 10 -9.52 1.34 -2.43
C SER A 10 -8.93 -0.02 -2.82
N GLY A 11 -7.60 -0.16 -2.83
CA GLY A 11 -6.91 -1.43 -3.07
C GLY A 11 -7.32 -2.53 -2.08
N THR A 12 -7.73 -2.20 -0.85
CA THR A 12 -8.26 -3.18 0.12
C THR A 12 -9.58 -3.79 -0.36
N ALA A 13 -10.55 -2.94 -0.72
CA ALA A 13 -11.83 -3.34 -1.28
C ALA A 13 -11.66 -4.08 -2.62
N MET A 14 -10.79 -3.57 -3.49
CA MET A 14 -10.50 -4.20 -4.79
C MET A 14 -9.86 -5.59 -4.63
N THR A 15 -9.00 -5.79 -3.63
CA THR A 15 -8.41 -7.10 -3.32
C THR A 15 -9.47 -8.10 -2.83
N ILE A 16 -10.45 -7.67 -2.03
CA ILE A 16 -11.57 -8.51 -1.61
C ILE A 16 -12.44 -8.88 -2.81
N LEU A 17 -12.81 -7.89 -3.63
CA LEU A 17 -13.64 -8.07 -4.83
C LEU A 17 -12.99 -9.05 -5.81
N LEU A 18 -11.73 -8.81 -6.20
CA LEU A 18 -11.00 -9.67 -7.12
C LEU A 18 -10.71 -11.05 -6.53
N GLY A 19 -10.45 -11.14 -5.23
CA GLY A 19 -10.23 -12.43 -4.58
C GLY A 19 -11.50 -13.30 -4.55
N TYR A 20 -12.67 -12.68 -4.45
CA TYR A 20 -13.96 -13.36 -4.61
C TYR A 20 -14.20 -13.74 -6.07
N LEU A 21 -14.03 -12.82 -7.02
CA LEU A 21 -14.32 -13.04 -8.44
C LEU A 21 -13.40 -14.06 -9.12
N LEU A 22 -12.09 -13.97 -8.90
CA LEU A 22 -11.09 -14.79 -9.62
C LEU A 22 -10.74 -16.10 -8.93
N TRP A 23 -10.80 -16.13 -7.58
CA TRP A 23 -10.35 -17.28 -6.79
C TRP A 23 -11.42 -17.87 -5.86
N ASN A 24 -12.67 -17.39 -5.96
CA ASN A 24 -13.81 -17.85 -5.15
C ASN A 24 -13.51 -17.88 -3.64
N LYS A 25 -12.66 -16.95 -3.17
CA LYS A 25 -12.31 -16.86 -1.75
C LYS A 25 -13.52 -16.34 -0.97
N ARG A 26 -13.89 -17.06 0.08
CA ARG A 26 -14.89 -16.61 1.05
C ARG A 26 -14.21 -15.77 2.12
N TYR A 27 -14.66 -14.52 2.26
CA TYR A 27 -14.22 -13.62 3.33
C TYR A 27 -15.28 -13.58 4.42
N ASN A 28 -14.85 -13.62 5.68
CA ASN A 28 -15.78 -13.52 6.80
C ASN A 28 -16.33 -12.11 6.94
N LYS A 29 -17.50 -11.98 7.58
CA LYS A 29 -18.23 -10.71 7.70
C LYS A 29 -17.39 -9.63 8.41
N GLU A 30 -16.58 -10.00 9.39
CA GLU A 30 -15.72 -9.04 10.12
C GLU A 30 -14.58 -8.51 9.22
N LYS A 31 -14.10 -9.31 8.26
CA LYS A 31 -13.08 -8.85 7.30
C LYS A 31 -13.64 -7.84 6.32
N ILE A 32 -14.86 -8.08 5.84
CA ILE A 32 -15.57 -7.16 4.93
C ILE A 32 -15.91 -5.87 5.67
N PHE A 33 -16.49 -5.97 6.86
CA PHE A 33 -16.86 -4.81 7.68
C PHE A 33 -15.62 -4.00 8.08
N GLY A 34 -14.55 -4.65 8.55
CA GLY A 34 -13.29 -3.97 8.87
C GLY A 34 -12.69 -3.25 7.66
N SER A 35 -12.69 -3.88 6.48
CA SER A 35 -12.20 -3.25 5.25
C SER A 35 -13.07 -2.07 4.79
N ALA A 36 -14.39 -2.15 4.93
CA ALA A 36 -15.29 -1.06 4.60
C ALA A 36 -15.09 0.14 5.53
N LEU A 37 -14.92 -0.13 6.84
CA LEU A 37 -14.71 0.89 7.85
C LEU A 37 -13.35 1.59 7.67
N ILE A 38 -12.32 0.84 7.26
CA ILE A 38 -11.04 1.41 6.81
C ILE A 38 -11.24 2.35 5.61
N ALA A 39 -11.98 1.94 4.58
CA ALA A 39 -12.20 2.77 3.39
C ALA A 39 -12.99 4.05 3.70
N ILE A 40 -14.01 3.98 4.56
CA ILE A 40 -14.75 5.17 5.01
C ILE A 40 -13.81 6.11 5.79
N GLY A 41 -13.04 5.55 6.73
CA GLY A 41 -12.09 6.33 7.54
C GLY A 41 -11.03 7.02 6.70
N THR A 42 -10.50 6.36 5.67
CA THR A 42 -9.50 6.98 4.76
C THR A 42 -10.11 8.09 3.92
N ILE A 43 -11.36 7.96 3.47
CA ILE A 43 -12.05 9.02 2.72
C ILE A 43 -12.26 10.25 3.60
N LEU A 44 -12.84 10.08 4.80
CA LEU A 44 -13.08 11.18 5.74
C LEU A 44 -11.79 11.91 6.11
N PHE A 45 -10.74 11.14 6.43
CA PHE A 45 -9.44 11.68 6.74
C PHE A 45 -8.85 12.47 5.56
N THR A 46 -9.01 11.96 4.34
CA THR A 46 -8.43 12.61 3.16
C THR A 46 -9.19 13.86 2.75
N LEU A 47 -10.50 13.92 2.95
CA LEU A 47 -11.29 15.13 2.73
C LEU A 47 -10.86 16.25 3.67
N ASP A 48 -10.57 15.92 4.92
CA ASP A 48 -10.02 16.84 5.92
C ASP A 48 -8.65 17.38 5.50
N ALA A 49 -7.74 16.46 5.14
CA ALA A 49 -6.40 16.82 4.68
C ALA A 49 -6.39 17.57 3.34
N LYS A 50 -7.46 17.46 2.53
CA LYS A 50 -7.61 18.25 1.29
C LYS A 50 -8.10 19.67 1.61
N GLY A 51 -8.93 19.86 2.63
CA GLY A 51 -9.47 21.17 3.03
C GLY A 51 -8.39 22.22 3.33
N GLU A 52 -7.24 21.80 3.84
CA GLU A 52 -6.10 22.70 4.14
C GLU A 52 -5.14 22.89 2.95
N MET A 53 -5.13 21.98 1.96
CA MET A 53 -4.26 22.07 0.77
C MET A 53 -4.91 22.76 -0.44
N VAL A 54 -6.17 23.21 -0.33
CA VAL A 54 -6.95 23.82 -1.44
C VAL A 54 -6.71 25.34 -1.59
N TYR A 55 -5.82 25.96 -0.82
CA TYR A 55 -5.53 27.39 -0.97
C TYR A 55 -4.69 27.76 -2.22
N GLU A 56 -4.20 26.80 -3.00
CA GLU A 56 -3.51 27.07 -4.28
C GLU A 56 -3.87 26.02 -5.35
N GLU A 57 -5.07 26.09 -5.92
CA GLU A 57 -5.33 25.47 -7.23
C GLU A 57 -6.10 26.48 -8.10
N ASN A 58 -5.38 27.12 -9.03
CA ASN A 58 -5.95 28.03 -10.01
C ASN A 58 -6.83 27.25 -11.00
N GLU A 59 -7.99 27.82 -11.29
CA GLU A 59 -9.17 27.23 -11.92
C GLU A 59 -9.06 27.00 -13.45
N ASN A 60 -7.96 26.42 -13.96
CA ASN A 60 -7.78 26.20 -15.42
C ASN A 60 -7.18 24.83 -15.80
N ASP A 61 -7.59 23.74 -15.16
CA ASP A 61 -7.17 22.39 -15.58
C ASP A 61 -8.23 21.69 -16.45
N ASN A 62 -7.80 21.32 -17.67
CA ASN A 62 -8.59 20.56 -18.63
C ASN A 62 -9.21 19.31 -17.99
N TYR A 63 -10.54 19.16 -18.14
CA TYR A 63 -11.28 17.98 -17.66
C TYR A 63 -10.72 16.65 -18.22
N GLN A 64 -10.08 16.68 -19.39
CA GLN A 64 -9.43 15.52 -20.01
C GLN A 64 -8.15 15.05 -19.29
N ASP A 65 -7.34 15.97 -18.77
CA ASP A 65 -6.12 15.62 -18.02
C ASP A 65 -6.47 15.03 -16.65
N ASN A 66 -7.59 15.46 -16.07
CA ASN A 66 -8.11 14.89 -14.84
C ASN A 66 -8.70 13.47 -15.05
N LEU A 67 -9.38 13.23 -16.18
CA LEU A 67 -9.94 11.91 -16.53
C LEU A 67 -8.83 10.87 -16.80
N THR A 68 -7.77 11.25 -17.52
CA THR A 68 -6.63 10.37 -17.77
C THR A 68 -5.92 10.00 -16.47
N GLY A 69 -5.73 10.95 -15.55
CA GLY A 69 -5.17 10.69 -14.21
C GLY A 69 -6.01 9.71 -13.39
N ILE A 70 -7.33 9.91 -13.32
CA ILE A 70 -8.24 9.02 -12.58
C ILE A 70 -8.25 7.60 -13.20
N SER A 71 -8.32 7.50 -14.53
CA SER A 71 -8.32 6.19 -15.20
C SER A 71 -7.00 5.43 -14.99
N LEU A 72 -5.86 6.12 -15.02
CA LEU A 72 -4.54 5.55 -14.72
C LEU A 72 -4.46 5.05 -13.27
N LEU A 73 -4.98 5.82 -12.31
CA LEU A 73 -5.01 5.44 -10.90
C LEU A 73 -5.90 4.21 -10.66
N LEU A 74 -7.08 4.17 -11.28
CA LEU A 74 -7.96 2.99 -11.23
C LEU A 74 -7.25 1.76 -11.78
N LEU A 75 -6.71 1.84 -12.98
CA LEU A 75 -6.03 0.71 -13.62
C LEU A 75 -4.82 0.23 -12.80
N ALA A 76 -4.03 1.15 -12.25
CA ALA A 76 -2.93 0.83 -11.35
C ALA A 76 -3.39 0.11 -10.08
N THR A 77 -4.53 0.51 -9.47
CA THR A 77 -5.06 -0.16 -8.26
C THR A 77 -5.53 -1.58 -8.54
N ILE A 78 -6.11 -1.82 -9.72
CA ILE A 78 -6.51 -3.16 -10.18
C ILE A 78 -5.27 -4.04 -10.34
N ILE A 79 -4.26 -3.58 -11.09
CA ILE A 79 -3.01 -4.31 -11.31
C ILE A 79 -2.34 -4.62 -9.97
N ASN A 80 -2.22 -3.63 -9.07
CA ASN A 80 -1.62 -3.83 -7.75
C ASN A 80 -2.34 -4.90 -6.93
N SER A 81 -3.69 -4.88 -6.95
CA SER A 81 -4.51 -5.87 -6.24
C SER A 81 -4.36 -7.27 -6.86
N MET A 82 -4.34 -7.37 -8.19
CA MET A 82 -4.08 -8.62 -8.91
C MET A 82 -2.69 -9.16 -8.59
N THR A 83 -1.64 -8.34 -8.66
CA THR A 83 -0.27 -8.74 -8.31
C THR A 83 -0.20 -9.21 -6.86
N SER A 84 -0.88 -8.53 -5.93
CA SER A 84 -0.89 -8.93 -4.53
C SER A 84 -1.55 -10.30 -4.31
N LEU A 85 -2.70 -10.56 -4.96
CA LEU A 85 -3.37 -11.86 -4.91
C LEU A 85 -2.55 -12.96 -5.58
N TYR A 86 -1.94 -12.67 -6.72
CA TYR A 86 -1.11 -13.62 -7.45
C TYR A 86 0.12 -14.04 -6.64
N LYS A 87 0.78 -13.08 -5.99
CA LYS A 87 1.88 -13.36 -5.04
C LYS A 87 1.43 -14.25 -3.90
N GLU A 88 0.24 -14.03 -3.34
CA GLU A 88 -0.30 -14.92 -2.30
C GLU A 88 -0.48 -16.36 -2.82
N GLN A 89 -1.00 -16.54 -4.03
CA GLN A 89 -1.23 -17.87 -4.61
C GLN A 89 0.07 -18.60 -4.93
N ILE A 90 1.06 -17.91 -5.50
CA ILE A 90 2.35 -18.49 -5.86
C ILE A 90 3.21 -18.75 -4.62
N TYR A 91 3.32 -17.79 -3.71
CA TYR A 91 4.26 -17.90 -2.58
C TYR A 91 3.72 -18.72 -1.43
N GLN A 92 2.39 -18.74 -1.23
CA GLN A 92 1.80 -19.58 -0.19
C GLN A 92 1.42 -20.96 -0.72
N GLY A 93 1.45 -21.16 -2.04
CA GLY A 93 1.31 -22.45 -2.72
C GLY A 93 -0.05 -23.12 -2.48
N LYS A 94 -0.68 -23.58 -3.56
CA LYS A 94 -1.73 -24.60 -3.45
C LYS A 94 -1.14 -25.79 -2.68
N LYS A 95 -1.90 -26.35 -1.75
CA LYS A 95 -1.56 -27.37 -0.73
C LYS A 95 -0.76 -28.62 -1.21
N ASN A 96 -0.45 -28.75 -2.50
CA ASN A 96 0.12 -29.93 -3.16
C ASN A 96 1.47 -29.71 -3.89
N ASP A 97 2.06 -28.52 -3.92
CA ASP A 97 3.36 -28.30 -4.60
C ASP A 97 4.55 -28.32 -3.63
N THR A 98 5.55 -29.16 -3.93
CA THR A 98 6.66 -29.53 -3.03
C THR A 98 7.80 -28.50 -2.98
N LYS A 99 7.77 -27.46 -3.82
CA LYS A 99 8.83 -26.43 -3.87
C LYS A 99 8.35 -25.12 -3.23
N LYS A 100 8.69 -24.90 -1.96
CA LYS A 100 8.57 -23.57 -1.33
C LYS A 100 9.54 -22.61 -2.00
N ILE A 101 9.01 -21.63 -2.73
CA ILE A 101 9.81 -20.55 -3.30
C ILE A 101 10.33 -19.68 -2.14
N GLU A 102 11.64 -19.51 -2.06
CA GLU A 102 12.24 -18.67 -1.03
C GLU A 102 12.05 -17.18 -1.34
N TRP A 103 11.94 -16.36 -0.29
CA TRP A 103 11.83 -14.90 -0.45
C TRP A 103 13.04 -14.28 -1.15
N ARG A 104 14.20 -14.92 -1.07
CA ARG A 104 15.46 -14.51 -1.71
C ARG A 104 15.40 -14.65 -3.23
N GLU A 105 14.82 -15.75 -3.72
CA GLU A 105 14.66 -16.03 -5.15
C GLU A 105 13.73 -14.99 -5.79
N VAL A 106 12.63 -14.66 -5.11
CA VAL A 106 11.68 -13.63 -5.55
C VAL A 106 12.27 -12.23 -5.50
N LEU A 107 13.10 -11.95 -4.49
CA LEU A 107 13.82 -10.69 -4.42
C LEU A 107 14.78 -10.55 -5.60
N TYR A 108 15.53 -11.61 -5.93
CA TYR A 108 16.43 -11.65 -7.07
C TYR A 108 15.69 -11.35 -8.38
N TYR A 109 14.57 -12.03 -8.66
CA TYR A 109 13.80 -11.80 -9.87
C TYR A 109 13.20 -10.39 -9.95
N ASN A 110 12.74 -9.82 -8.83
CA ASN A 110 12.24 -8.44 -8.81
C ASN A 110 13.33 -7.43 -9.18
N TYR A 111 14.54 -7.59 -8.63
CA TYR A 111 15.65 -6.68 -8.96
C TYR A 111 16.18 -6.90 -10.37
N PHE A 112 16.25 -8.14 -10.84
CA PHE A 112 16.68 -8.46 -12.19
C PHE A 112 15.76 -7.82 -13.24
N TYR A 113 14.45 -7.99 -13.10
CA TYR A 113 13.48 -7.36 -14.00
C TYR A 113 13.49 -5.83 -13.87
N GLY A 114 13.62 -5.31 -12.65
CA GLY A 114 13.78 -3.89 -12.39
C GLY A 114 14.97 -3.30 -13.15
N ILE A 115 16.16 -3.92 -13.04
CA ILE A 115 17.37 -3.46 -13.74
C ILE A 115 17.14 -3.44 -15.24
N ILE A 116 16.59 -4.51 -15.83
CA ILE A 116 16.30 -4.57 -17.27
C ILE A 116 15.41 -3.41 -17.71
N MET A 117 14.35 -3.13 -16.95
CA MET A 117 13.44 -2.02 -17.24
C MET A 117 14.12 -0.64 -17.08
N TYR A 118 15.09 -0.51 -16.19
CA TYR A 118 15.82 0.74 -15.97
C TYR A 118 16.99 1.00 -16.93
N ILE A 119 17.44 0.01 -17.71
CA ILE A 119 18.55 0.17 -18.68
C ILE A 119 18.36 1.37 -19.62
N PRO A 120 17.19 1.59 -20.26
CA PRO A 120 17.00 2.72 -21.18
C PRO A 120 17.06 4.09 -20.48
N LEU A 121 16.84 4.12 -19.16
CA LEU A 121 16.81 5.35 -18.38
C LEU A 121 18.19 5.76 -17.84
N LEU A 122 19.20 4.89 -17.95
CA LEU A 122 20.56 5.12 -17.42
C LEU A 122 21.18 6.42 -17.94
N GLY A 123 20.90 6.81 -19.19
CA GLY A 123 21.38 8.06 -19.75
C GLY A 123 20.86 9.30 -19.02
N LYS A 124 19.59 9.31 -18.60
CA LYS A 124 19.02 10.41 -17.80
C LYS A 124 19.58 10.42 -16.38
N VAL A 125 19.77 9.24 -15.78
CA VAL A 125 20.35 9.11 -14.43
C VAL A 125 21.75 9.69 -14.37
N ASN A 126 22.59 9.45 -15.38
CA ASN A 126 23.94 10.00 -15.44
C ASN A 126 23.97 11.53 -15.49
N ASN A 127 23.04 12.13 -16.24
CA ASN A 127 22.94 13.59 -16.34
C ASN A 127 22.54 14.23 -15.01
N GLU A 128 21.60 13.62 -14.28
CA GLU A 128 21.20 14.10 -12.96
C GLU A 128 22.26 13.80 -11.88
N LEU A 129 23.02 12.71 -12.00
CA LEU A 129 24.11 12.40 -11.07
C LEU A 129 25.26 13.43 -11.16
N GLN A 130 25.53 13.96 -12.36
CA GLN A 130 26.50 15.04 -12.53
C GLN A 130 26.05 16.33 -11.86
N ARG A 131 24.74 16.62 -11.89
CA ARG A 131 24.16 17.73 -11.13
C ARG A 131 24.26 17.51 -9.63
N LEU A 132 24.08 16.27 -9.14
CA LEU A 132 24.19 15.96 -7.71
C LEU A 132 25.61 16.08 -7.15
N LYS A 133 26.65 15.92 -7.97
CA LYS A 133 28.06 16.08 -7.53
C LYS A 133 28.43 17.51 -7.18
N THR A 134 27.68 18.50 -7.67
CA THR A 134 27.90 19.92 -7.34
C THR A 134 27.14 20.38 -6.10
N LEU A 135 26.38 19.50 -5.45
CA LEU A 135 25.56 19.82 -4.28
C LEU A 135 26.29 19.51 -2.97
N ASP A 136 25.92 20.23 -1.91
CA ASP A 136 26.49 20.11 -0.57
C ASP A 136 26.42 18.69 0.00
N GLY A 137 27.40 18.35 0.85
CA GLY A 137 27.51 17.03 1.50
C GLY A 137 26.27 16.62 2.31
N ILE A 138 25.49 17.59 2.82
CA ILE A 138 24.23 17.35 3.55
C ILE A 138 23.16 16.73 2.64
N ILE A 139 23.12 17.14 1.37
CA ILE A 139 22.12 16.67 0.41
C ILE A 139 22.43 15.23 -0.01
N ILE A 140 23.72 14.93 -0.21
CA ILE A 140 24.21 13.58 -0.47
C ILE A 140 23.88 12.65 0.71
N PHE A 141 24.10 13.12 1.95
CA PHE A 141 23.75 12.37 3.15
C PHE A 141 22.25 12.08 3.26
N THR A 142 21.40 13.07 2.99
CA THR A 142 19.93 12.92 3.01
C THR A 142 19.45 11.93 1.95
N PHE A 143 20.05 12.00 0.75
CA PHE A 143 19.77 11.06 -0.34
C PHE A 143 20.13 9.63 0.04
N LEU A 144 21.32 9.42 0.63
CA LEU A 144 21.75 8.11 1.12
C LEU A 144 20.80 7.56 2.19
N MET A 145 20.39 8.39 3.15
CA MET A 145 19.46 7.98 4.20
C MET A 145 18.08 7.59 3.65
N ASN A 146 17.57 8.34 2.67
CA ASN A 146 16.33 8.00 1.98
C ASN A 146 16.47 6.66 1.22
N TRP A 147 17.59 6.46 0.52
CA TRP A 147 17.85 5.22 -0.21
C TRP A 147 17.94 3.99 0.69
N ILE A 148 18.67 4.08 1.80
CA ILE A 148 18.78 3.00 2.81
C ILE A 148 17.39 2.66 3.36
N THR A 149 16.61 3.68 3.75
CA THR A 149 15.27 3.49 4.31
C THR A 149 14.33 2.79 3.31
N GLN A 150 14.40 3.19 2.04
CA GLN A 150 13.61 2.56 0.98
C GLN A 150 14.02 1.09 0.78
N LEU A 151 15.32 0.78 0.78
CA LEU A 151 15.80 -0.60 0.69
C LEU A 151 15.31 -1.45 1.86
N THR A 152 15.46 -0.97 3.10
CA THR A 152 14.97 -1.68 4.28
C THR A 152 13.46 -1.89 4.21
N CYS A 153 12.70 -0.89 3.75
CA CYS A 153 11.26 -0.98 3.56
C CYS A 153 10.89 -2.05 2.52
N ILE A 154 11.53 -2.05 1.35
CA ILE A 154 11.26 -2.99 0.27
C ILE A 154 11.57 -4.42 0.72
N LEU A 155 12.71 -4.63 1.39
CA LEU A 155 13.08 -5.93 1.97
C LEU A 155 12.05 -6.39 3.00
N GLY A 156 11.64 -5.50 3.91
CA GLY A 156 10.64 -5.79 4.93
C GLY A 156 9.29 -6.21 4.34
N VAL A 157 8.77 -5.46 3.36
CA VAL A 157 7.51 -5.82 2.69
C VAL A 157 7.63 -7.12 1.91
N ASN A 158 8.76 -7.35 1.23
CA ASN A 158 8.98 -8.59 0.50
C ASN A 158 8.94 -9.80 1.43
N ILE A 159 9.68 -9.77 2.56
CA ILE A 159 9.66 -10.84 3.56
C ILE A 159 8.26 -11.03 4.15
N LEU A 160 7.54 -9.93 4.42
CA LEU A 160 6.21 -9.99 5.00
C LEU A 160 5.20 -10.66 4.07
N THR A 161 5.32 -10.45 2.75
CA THR A 161 4.44 -11.07 1.73
C THR A 161 4.42 -12.59 1.79
N PHE A 162 5.51 -13.23 2.24
CA PHE A 162 5.58 -14.69 2.43
C PHE A 162 4.93 -15.16 3.74
N LYS A 163 4.74 -14.27 4.72
CA LYS A 163 4.26 -14.62 6.06
C LYS A 163 2.77 -14.34 6.26
N ILE A 164 2.19 -13.40 5.50
CA ILE A 164 0.80 -12.97 5.64
C ILE A 164 0.07 -12.96 4.29
N SER A 165 -1.26 -13.06 4.33
CA SER A 165 -2.10 -12.96 3.12
C SER A 165 -2.04 -11.57 2.48
N ALA A 166 -2.40 -11.48 1.19
CA ALA A 166 -2.42 -10.23 0.42
C ALA A 166 -3.25 -9.14 1.11
N LEU A 167 -4.42 -9.50 1.64
CA LEU A 167 -5.32 -8.56 2.29
C LEU A 167 -4.72 -7.98 3.59
N SER A 168 -4.09 -8.83 4.41
CA SER A 168 -3.41 -8.38 5.62
C SER A 168 -2.19 -7.53 5.30
N LEU A 169 -1.47 -7.82 4.20
CA LEU A 169 -0.36 -7.01 3.72
C LEU A 169 -0.82 -5.59 3.36
N THR A 170 -1.90 -5.47 2.59
CA THR A 170 -2.47 -4.17 2.21
C THR A 170 -2.86 -3.35 3.44
N ILE A 171 -3.45 -3.98 4.46
CA ILE A 171 -3.85 -3.29 5.70
C ILE A 171 -2.64 -2.85 6.53
N VAL A 172 -1.62 -3.69 6.71
CA VAL A 172 -0.38 -3.31 7.43
C VAL A 172 0.29 -2.10 6.75
N LEU A 173 0.35 -2.11 5.42
CA LEU A 173 0.93 -1.01 4.66
C LEU A 173 0.10 0.28 4.76
N LEU A 174 -1.21 0.17 4.88
CA LEU A 174 -2.10 1.30 5.10
C LEU A 174 -1.91 1.89 6.51
N VAL A 175 -1.95 1.05 7.55
CA VAL A 175 -1.74 1.47 8.95
C VAL A 175 -0.41 2.18 9.11
N ARG A 176 0.67 1.65 8.50
CA ARG A 176 1.98 2.31 8.50
C ARG A 176 1.93 3.75 7.96
N ARG A 177 1.26 3.95 6.83
CA ARG A 177 1.15 5.27 6.19
C ARG A 177 0.35 6.24 7.06
N PHE A 178 -0.73 5.77 7.66
CA PHE A 178 -1.56 6.56 8.57
C PHE A 178 -0.81 6.95 9.85
N LEU A 179 -0.03 6.04 10.43
CA LEU A 179 0.82 6.34 11.59
C LEU A 179 1.84 7.44 11.26
N SER A 180 2.54 7.32 10.13
CA SER A 180 3.47 8.36 9.69
C SER A 180 2.78 9.71 9.52
N LEU A 181 1.54 9.71 9.04
CA LEU A 181 0.76 10.92 8.85
C LEU A 181 0.36 11.56 10.18
N ILE A 182 -0.11 10.77 11.15
CA ILE A 182 -0.45 11.27 12.49
C ILE A 182 0.79 11.86 13.17
N ILE A 183 1.94 11.17 13.09
CA ILE A 183 3.21 11.68 13.61
C ILE A 183 3.56 13.01 12.93
N SER A 184 3.37 13.11 11.62
CA SER A 184 3.58 14.36 10.88
C SER A 184 2.70 15.48 11.41
N ILE A 185 1.39 15.26 11.54
CA ILE A 185 0.48 16.30 12.04
C ILE A 185 0.86 16.75 13.46
N TYR A 186 1.22 15.79 14.33
CA TYR A 186 1.64 16.09 15.69
C TYR A 186 2.91 16.94 15.73
N ILE A 187 3.90 16.65 14.89
CA ILE A 187 5.17 17.39 14.85
C ILE A 187 5.00 18.79 14.23
N PHE A 188 4.26 18.90 13.13
CA PHE A 188 4.04 20.17 12.42
C PHE A 188 2.92 21.03 13.02
N ASN A 189 2.27 20.55 14.09
CA ASN A 189 1.20 21.21 14.81
C ASN A 189 0.05 21.67 13.89
N ASN A 190 -0.28 20.83 12.92
CA ASN A 190 -1.33 21.13 11.94
C ASN A 190 -2.72 20.90 12.54
N SER A 191 -3.68 21.77 12.22
CA SER A 191 -5.04 21.66 12.75
C SER A 191 -5.78 20.46 12.14
N ILE A 192 -6.22 19.51 12.96
CA ILE A 192 -7.11 18.45 12.50
C ILE A 192 -8.53 18.89 12.82
N HIS A 193 -9.41 18.98 11.82
CA HIS A 193 -10.84 19.20 12.10
C HIS A 193 -11.51 17.91 12.55
N PHE A 194 -12.76 18.01 12.98
CA PHE A 194 -13.52 16.88 13.53
C PHE A 194 -13.58 15.67 12.57
N ASN A 195 -13.66 15.91 11.26
CA ASN A 195 -13.72 14.86 10.24
C ASN A 195 -12.42 14.06 10.15
N GLY A 196 -11.26 14.72 10.25
CA GLY A 196 -9.95 14.07 10.27
C GLY A 196 -9.79 13.18 11.49
N PHE A 197 -10.18 13.67 12.67
CA PHE A 197 -10.14 12.88 13.91
C PHE A 197 -11.03 11.64 13.84
N LEU A 198 -12.26 11.80 13.35
CA LEU A 198 -13.20 10.69 13.16
C LEU A 198 -12.69 9.68 12.11
N GLY A 199 -12.04 10.17 11.05
CA GLY A 199 -11.36 9.33 10.06
C GLY A 199 -10.24 8.48 10.65
N ILE A 200 -9.39 9.06 11.51
CA ILE A 200 -8.34 8.31 12.22
C ILE A 200 -8.94 7.19 13.06
N ILE A 201 -9.92 7.50 13.91
CA ILE A 201 -10.58 6.52 14.79
C ILE A 201 -11.17 5.38 13.95
N ALA A 202 -11.84 5.70 12.84
CA ALA A 202 -12.40 4.72 11.94
C ALA A 202 -11.30 3.80 11.36
N VAL A 203 -10.21 4.35 10.81
CA VAL A 203 -9.13 3.51 10.21
C VAL A 203 -8.53 2.54 11.22
N PHE A 204 -8.23 2.98 12.44
CA PHE A 204 -7.67 2.10 13.48
C PHE A 204 -8.68 1.06 13.96
N THR A 205 -9.93 1.46 14.18
CA THR A 205 -10.99 0.52 14.59
C THR A 205 -11.20 -0.55 13.53
N GLY A 206 -11.24 -0.17 12.25
CA GLY A 206 -11.43 -1.10 11.14
C GLY A 206 -10.26 -2.09 10.99
N ALA A 207 -9.02 -1.62 11.21
CA ALA A 207 -7.83 -2.48 11.23
C ALA A 207 -7.87 -3.50 12.38
N ILE A 208 -8.33 -3.08 13.57
CA ILE A 208 -8.50 -3.95 14.73
C ILE A 208 -9.57 -5.02 14.45
N VAL A 209 -10.76 -4.61 13.99
CA VAL A 209 -11.86 -5.54 13.66
C VAL A 209 -11.44 -6.56 12.60
N TYR A 210 -10.74 -6.10 11.55
CA TYR A 210 -10.20 -6.99 10.53
C TYR A 210 -9.22 -8.01 11.12
N SER A 211 -8.30 -7.57 11.98
CA SER A 211 -7.28 -8.42 12.61
C SER A 211 -7.92 -9.55 13.42
N PHE A 212 -8.93 -9.23 14.24
CA PHE A 212 -9.70 -10.22 14.99
C PHE A 212 -10.42 -11.23 14.09
N GLY A 213 -11.05 -10.78 12.99
CA GLY A 213 -11.65 -11.68 12.00
C GLY A 213 -10.64 -12.59 11.30
N SER A 214 -9.37 -12.16 11.21
CA SER A 214 -8.29 -12.97 10.66
C SER A 214 -7.81 -14.05 11.63
N LEU A 215 -7.73 -13.74 12.93
CA LEU A 215 -7.32 -14.66 13.99
C LEU A 215 -8.37 -15.76 14.17
N THR A 216 -9.65 -15.41 14.24
CA THR A 216 -10.77 -16.36 14.41
C THR A 216 -10.78 -17.42 13.30
N ASN A 217 -10.63 -17.00 12.04
CA ASN A 217 -10.50 -17.92 10.90
C ASN A 217 -9.30 -18.87 10.99
N LYS A 218 -8.18 -18.39 11.56
CA LYS A 218 -6.97 -19.20 11.72
C LYS A 218 -7.20 -20.27 12.79
N PHE A 219 -7.77 -19.90 13.95
CA PHE A 219 -8.12 -20.83 15.02
C PHE A 219 -9.10 -21.91 14.54
N GLU A 220 -10.15 -21.52 13.82
CA GLU A 220 -11.17 -22.45 13.31
C GLU A 220 -10.58 -23.48 12.32
N LYS A 221 -9.66 -23.05 11.45
CA LYS A 221 -8.91 -23.96 10.56
C LYS A 221 -7.99 -24.91 11.31
N THR A 222 -7.42 -24.48 12.44
CA THR A 222 -6.46 -25.27 13.22
C THR A 222 -7.17 -26.36 14.01
N ASN A 223 -8.38 -26.09 14.50
CA ASN A 223 -9.21 -27.09 15.19
C ASN A 223 -9.73 -28.17 14.21
N LYS A 224 -10.19 -27.79 13.01
CA LYS A 224 -10.62 -28.76 11.96
C LYS A 224 -9.51 -29.65 11.39
N LEU A 225 -8.24 -29.41 11.72
CA LEU A 225 -7.11 -30.24 11.31
C LEU A 225 -6.68 -31.23 12.40
N LYS A 226 -7.24 -31.10 13.62
CA LYS A 226 -7.00 -32.01 14.75
C LYS A 226 -8.09 -33.07 14.91
N ASP A 227 -9.26 -32.85 14.31
CA ASP A 227 -10.36 -33.81 14.20
C ASP A 227 -10.27 -34.57 12.87
#